data_AF-A0A0J6SRU9-F1
#
_entry.id   AF-A0A0J6SRU9-F1
#
_cell.length_a   1.000
_cell.length_b   1.000
_cell.length_c   1.000
_cell.angle_alpha   90.00
_cell.angle_beta   90.00
_cell.angle_gamma   90.00
#
_symmetry.space_group_name_H-M   'P 1'
#
loop_
_entity.id
_entity.type
_entity.pdbx_description
1 polymer ?
#
loop_
_entity_poly.entity_id
_entity_poly.type
_entity_poly.pdbx_seq_one_letter_code
_entity_poly.pdbx_strand_id
1 'polypeptide(L)'
;MIRFLCRCLGLLLLAAGFVGIVYDGARSIANNAVLVTSVSDVAAALLKDRAASLQAMAEGGQPALWKLLGLPFTLSPAAPIALVLGLALLWLGQPPRSGIGTSFRP
;
A
#
# COMPACT_ATOMS: atom_id res chain seq x y z
N MET A 1 6.34 -10.21 18.82
CA MET A 1 5.07 -9.49 18.51
C MET A 1 5.15 -8.70 17.20
N ILE A 2 6.25 -7.98 16.92
CA ILE A 2 6.45 -7.23 15.66
C ILE A 2 6.20 -8.07 14.40
N ARG A 3 6.70 -9.31 14.36
CA ARG A 3 6.46 -10.24 13.23
C ARG A 3 4.97 -10.49 12.96
N PHE A 4 4.17 -10.65 14.01
CA PHE A 4 2.72 -10.81 13.89
C PHE A 4 2.07 -9.54 13.35
N LEU A 5 2.48 -8.37 13.85
CA LEU A 5 1.94 -7.09 13.39
C LEU A 5 2.28 -6.84 11.91
N CYS A 6 3.53 -7.06 11.49
CA CYS A 6 3.93 -6.98 10.08
C CYS A 6 3.09 -7.93 9.21
N ARG A 7 2.84 -9.15 9.68
CA ARG A 7 2.05 -10.13 8.93
C ARG A 7 0.57 -9.73 8.84
N CYS A 8 -0.01 -9.27 9.94
CA CYS A 8 -1.39 -8.80 9.99
C CYS A 8 -1.60 -7.59 9.08
N LEU A 9 -0.77 -6.55 9.21
CA LEU A 9 -0.80 -5.37 8.33
C LEU A 9 -0.55 -5.76 6.87
N GLY A 10 0.41 -6.65 6.62
CA GLY A 10 0.70 -7.15 5.28
C GLY A 10 -0.51 -7.82 4.61
N LEU A 11 -1.23 -8.67 5.34
CA LEU A 11 -2.46 -9.31 4.86
C LEU A 11 -3.58 -8.30 4.62
N LEU A 12 -3.78 -7.34 5.53
CA LEU A 12 -4.79 -6.29 5.38
C LEU A 12 -4.53 -5.44 4.13
N LEU A 13 -3.28 -5.05 3.90
CA LEU A 13 -2.91 -4.28 2.71
C LEU A 13 -3.04 -5.09 1.42
N LEU A 14 -2.67 -6.37 1.46
CA LEU A 14 -2.85 -7.26 0.31
C LEU A 14 -4.33 -7.41 -0.06
N ALA A 15 -5.20 -7.59 0.95
CA ALA A 15 -6.64 -7.65 0.77
C ALA A 15 -7.21 -6.32 0.22
N ALA A 16 -6.79 -5.19 0.78
CA ALA A 16 -7.21 -3.87 0.30
C ALA A 16 -6.77 -3.62 -1.15
N GLY A 17 -5.54 -3.98 -1.50
CA GLY A 17 -5.03 -3.89 -2.88
C GLY A 17 -5.83 -4.78 -3.85
N PHE A 18 -6.13 -6.01 -3.45
CA PHE A 18 -6.97 -6.91 -4.25
C PHE A 18 -8.38 -6.34 -4.48
N VAL A 19 -9.04 -5.86 -3.42
CA VAL A 19 -10.36 -5.22 -3.53
C VAL A 19 -10.30 -3.99 -4.43
N GLY A 20 -9.24 -3.18 -4.32
CA GLY A 20 -9.01 -2.01 -5.17
C GLY A 20 -8.95 -2.36 -6.66
N ILE A 21 -8.23 -3.42 -7.03
CA ILE A 21 -8.16 -3.89 -8.42
C ILE A 21 -9.55 -4.32 -8.93
N VAL A 22 -10.29 -5.09 -8.14
CA VAL A 22 -11.63 -5.55 -8.52
C VAL A 22 -12.59 -4.37 -8.68
N TYR A 23 -12.54 -3.40 -7.76
CA TYR A 23 -13.35 -2.20 -7.80
C TYR A 23 -13.06 -1.34 -9.04
N ASP A 24 -11.78 -1.03 -9.28
CA ASP A 24 -11.33 -0.26 -10.44
C ASP A 24 -11.67 -0.99 -11.75
N GLY A 25 -11.53 -2.32 -11.78
CA GLY A 25 -11.89 -3.15 -12.91
C GLY A 25 -13.39 -3.11 -13.23
N ALA A 26 -14.24 -3.30 -12.22
CA ALA A 26 -15.69 -3.23 -12.39
C ALA A 26 -16.14 -1.85 -12.88
N ARG A 27 -15.57 -0.78 -12.31
CA ARG A 27 -15.84 0.60 -12.73
C ARG A 27 -15.37 0.86 -14.14
N SER A 28 -14.20 0.33 -14.52
CA SER A 28 -13.65 0.50 -15.87
C SER A 28 -14.51 -0.17 -16.94
N ILE A 29 -15.00 -1.37 -16.66
CA ILE A 29 -15.91 -2.11 -17.56
C ILE A 29 -17.24 -1.36 -17.70
N ALA A 30 -17.81 -0.91 -16.59
CA ALA A 30 -19.10 -0.22 -16.59
C ALA A 30 -19.08 1.11 -17.36
N ASN A 31 -17.94 1.81 -17.36
CA ASN A 31 -17.79 3.11 -18.02
C ASN A 31 -17.09 3.03 -19.40
N ASN A 32 -16.72 1.83 -19.85
CA ASN A 32 -15.92 1.60 -21.06
C ASN A 32 -14.67 2.49 -21.14
N ALA A 33 -14.04 2.75 -19.98
CA ALA A 33 -12.90 3.63 -19.85
C ALA A 33 -11.97 3.10 -18.75
N VAL A 34 -10.66 3.25 -18.90
CA VAL A 34 -9.71 2.82 -17.86
C VAL A 34 -9.77 3.80 -16.70
N LEU A 35 -10.34 3.36 -15.58
CA LEU A 35 -10.51 4.14 -14.37
C LEU A 35 -9.67 3.51 -13.26
N VAL A 36 -8.73 4.29 -12.73
CA VAL A 36 -7.78 3.83 -11.71
C VAL A 36 -7.83 4.80 -10.55
N THR A 37 -7.94 4.25 -9.34
CA THR A 37 -7.96 5.04 -8.11
C THR A 37 -6.53 5.34 -7.66
N SER A 38 -6.21 6.62 -7.48
CA SER A 38 -4.88 7.07 -7.02
C SER A 38 -4.73 6.99 -5.50
N VAL A 39 -3.50 7.04 -4.99
CA VAL A 39 -3.26 7.12 -3.53
C VAL A 39 -3.87 8.37 -2.92
N SER A 40 -3.86 9.50 -3.64
CA SER A 40 -4.57 10.73 -3.23
C SER A 40 -6.05 10.50 -3.03
N ASP A 41 -6.72 9.77 -3.94
CA ASP A 41 -8.17 9.54 -3.84
C ASP A 41 -8.51 8.70 -2.61
N VAL A 42 -7.70 7.68 -2.33
CA VAL A 42 -7.83 6.86 -1.11
C VAL A 42 -7.57 7.71 0.14
N ALA A 43 -6.54 8.55 0.13
CA ALA A 43 -6.24 9.45 1.24
C ALA A 43 -7.37 10.46 1.47
N ALA A 44 -7.93 11.05 0.41
CA ALA A 44 -9.06 11.96 0.49
C ALA A 44 -10.32 11.26 1.02
N ALA A 45 -10.59 10.02 0.60
CA ALA A 45 -11.72 9.24 1.09
C ALA A 45 -11.63 8.91 2.59
N LEU A 46 -10.42 8.58 3.07
CA LEU A 46 -10.19 8.18 4.47
C LEU A 46 -10.01 9.36 5.43
N LEU A 47 -9.22 10.35 5.03
CA LEU A 47 -8.76 11.45 5.88
C LEU A 47 -9.56 12.75 5.66
N LYS A 48 -10.31 12.86 4.57
CA LYS A 48 -11.14 14.02 4.21
C LYS A 48 -10.35 15.33 4.34
N ASP A 49 -10.82 16.26 5.17
CA ASP A 49 -10.20 17.57 5.41
C ASP A 49 -8.76 17.49 5.92
N ARG A 50 -8.38 16.37 6.55
CA ARG A 50 -7.02 16.17 7.06
C ARG A 50 -6.01 15.90 5.95
N ALA A 51 -6.45 15.38 4.80
CA ALA A 51 -5.56 15.09 3.66
C ALA A 51 -4.90 16.38 3.15
N ALA A 52 -5.67 17.46 2.99
CA ALA A 52 -5.16 18.76 2.54
C ALA A 52 -4.15 19.35 3.54
N SER A 53 -4.41 19.22 4.84
CA SER A 53 -3.48 19.71 5.88
C SER A 53 -2.16 18.93 5.89
N LEU A 54 -2.19 17.61 5.68
CA LEU A 54 -1.00 16.77 5.60
C LEU A 54 -0.15 17.12 4.37
N GLN A 55 -0.80 17.34 3.24
CA GLN A 55 -0.11 17.77 2.01
C GLN A 55 0.55 19.14 2.20
N ALA A 56 -0.15 20.12 2.79
CA ALA A 56 0.40 21.44 3.06
C ALA A 56 1.61 21.39 4.00
N MET A 57 1.59 20.53 5.02
CA MET A 57 2.73 20.31 5.90
C MET A 57 3.93 19.68 5.17
N ALA A 58 3.67 18.71 4.29
CA ALA A 58 4.73 18.05 3.52
C ALA A 58 5.38 18.98 2.50
N GLU A 59 4.58 19.84 1.84
CA GLU A 59 5.05 20.87 0.91
C GLU A 59 5.87 21.96 1.62
N GLY A 60 5.50 22.34 2.85
CA GLY A 60 6.19 23.37 3.62
C GLY A 60 7.55 22.94 4.17
N GLY A 61 7.77 21.65 4.42
CA GLY A 61 9.02 21.15 4.98
C GLY A 61 10.16 21.04 3.97
N GLN A 62 9.94 20.29 2.88
CA GLN A 62 10.95 20.04 1.84
C GLN A 62 10.29 19.98 0.45
N PRO A 63 10.01 21.14 -0.17
CA PRO A 63 9.22 21.23 -1.40
C PRO A 63 9.85 20.51 -2.60
N ALA A 64 11.19 20.47 -2.67
CA ALA A 64 11.90 19.75 -3.74
C ALA A 64 11.73 18.23 -3.62
N LEU A 65 11.82 17.69 -2.40
CA LEU A 65 11.62 16.26 -2.13
C LEU A 65 10.17 15.86 -2.40
N TRP A 66 9.22 16.71 -2.00
CA TRP A 66 7.80 16.48 -2.24
C TRP A 66 7.48 16.44 -3.74
N LYS A 67 7.99 17.40 -4.53
CA LYS A 67 7.79 17.41 -5.99
C LYS A 67 8.41 16.20 -6.69
N LEU A 68 9.58 15.74 -6.22
CA LEU A 68 10.30 14.64 -6.88
C LEU A 68 9.76 13.26 -6.52
N LEU A 69 9.31 13.05 -5.28
CA LEU A 69 8.94 11.73 -4.77
C LEU A 69 7.51 11.67 -4.22
N GLY A 70 7.10 12.68 -3.45
CA GLY A 70 5.77 12.71 -2.83
C GLY A 70 4.64 12.81 -3.85
N LEU A 71 4.79 13.69 -4.83
CA LEU A 71 3.80 13.92 -5.89
C LEU A 71 3.60 12.69 -6.79
N PRO A 72 4.65 12.08 -7.40
CA PRO A 72 4.44 10.89 -8.23
C PRO A 72 3.92 9.70 -7.43
N PHE A 73 4.30 9.55 -6.16
CA PHE A 73 3.76 8.50 -5.29
C PHE A 73 2.27 8.70 -5.01
N THR A 74 1.85 9.94 -4.74
CA THR A 74 0.44 10.25 -4.44
C THR A 74 -0.46 10.04 -5.65
N LEU A 75 0.04 10.36 -6.85
CA LEU A 75 -0.70 10.18 -8.10
C LEU A 75 -0.67 8.74 -8.62
N SER A 76 0.22 7.90 -8.10
CA SER A 76 0.35 6.52 -8.57
C SER A 76 -0.85 5.64 -8.14
N PRO A 77 -1.16 4.57 -8.90
CA PRO A 77 -2.29 3.70 -8.61
C PRO A 77 -2.22 3.06 -7.22
N ALA A 78 -3.27 3.23 -6.41
CA ALA A 78 -3.25 2.79 -5.01
C ALA A 78 -3.18 1.26 -4.86
N ALA A 79 -3.86 0.53 -5.76
CA ALA A 79 -3.99 -0.92 -5.67
C ALA A 79 -2.64 -1.68 -5.76
N PRO A 80 -1.79 -1.46 -6.79
CA PRO A 80 -0.48 -2.12 -6.85
C PRO A 80 0.45 -1.70 -5.70
N ILE A 81 0.37 -0.46 -5.22
CA ILE A 81 1.18 -0.01 -4.08
C ILE A 81 0.79 -0.76 -2.82
N ALA A 82 -0.51 -0.90 -2.55
CA ALA A 82 -1.01 -1.68 -1.42
C ALA A 82 -0.58 -3.15 -1.52
N LEU A 83 -0.63 -3.75 -2.73
CA LEU A 83 -0.14 -5.12 -2.95
C LEU A 83 1.35 -5.27 -2.69
N VAL A 84 2.19 -4.41 -3.29
CA VAL A 84 3.65 -4.46 -3.15
C VAL A 84 4.04 -4.25 -1.69
N LEU A 85 3.46 -3.25 -1.02
CA LEU A 85 3.76 -2.94 0.37
C LEU A 85 3.25 -4.03 1.31
N GLY A 86 2.07 -4.60 1.03
CA GLY A 86 1.55 -5.77 1.73
C GLY A 86 2.48 -6.98 1.61
N LEU A 87 2.96 -7.28 0.40
CA LEU A 87 3.92 -8.36 0.15
C LEU A 87 5.26 -8.14 0.88
N ALA A 88 5.77 -6.90 0.84
CA ALA A 88 7.00 -6.52 1.53
C ALA A 88 6.87 -6.71 3.05
N LEU A 89 5.74 -6.31 3.65
CA LEU A 89 5.44 -6.52 5.06
C LEU A 89 5.33 -8.01 5.43
N LEU A 90 4.69 -8.81 4.58
CA LEU A 90 4.63 -10.27 4.76
C LEU A 90 6.02 -10.89 4.73
N TRP A 91 6.87 -10.45 3.80
CA TRP A 91 8.24 -10.91 3.66
C TRP A 91 9.10 -10.57 4.89
N LEU A 92 9.02 -9.33 5.37
CA LEU A 92 9.69 -8.89 6.60
C LEU A 92 9.21 -9.65 7.85
N GLY A 93 7.94 -10.10 7.85
CA GLY A 93 7.35 -10.88 8.93
C GLY A 93 7.69 -12.38 8.92
N GLN A 94 8.43 -12.89 7.93
CA GLN A 94 8.73 -14.32 7.83
C GLN A 94 9.70 -14.78 8.93
N PRO A 95 9.45 -15.94 9.56
CA PRO A 95 10.46 -16.56 10.42
C PRO A 95 11.68 -16.98 9.58
N PRO A 96 12.89 -17.03 10.17
CA PRO A 96 14.06 -17.55 9.49
C PRO A 96 13.76 -18.94 8.93
N ARG A 97 14.10 -19.19 7.65
CA ARG A 97 13.96 -20.51 7.06
C ARG A 97 14.83 -21.48 7.86
N SER A 98 14.21 -22.52 8.43
CA SER A 98 14.97 -23.60 9.06
C SER A 98 15.87 -24.25 8.02
N GLY A 99 17.18 -24.35 8.32
CA GLY A 99 18.13 -25.03 7.45
C GLY A 99 17.68 -26.46 7.19
N ILE A 100 17.87 -26.93 5.96
CA ILE A 100 17.59 -28.31 5.58
C ILE A 100 18.55 -29.21 6.40
N GLY A 101 18.00 -30.10 7.24
CA GLY A 101 18.77 -31.09 8.01
C GLY A 101 18.76 -30.97 9.54
N THR A 102 18.12 -29.96 10.15
CA THR A 102 18.13 -29.79 11.62
C THR A 102 17.01 -30.50 12.39
N SER A 103 16.28 -31.43 11.76
CA SER A 103 15.33 -32.29 12.47
C SER A 103 15.90 -33.69 12.69
N PHE A 104 17.04 -33.79 13.38
CA PHE A 104 17.38 -35.03 14.08
C PHE A 104 16.78 -34.93 15.49
N ARG A 105 15.72 -35.69 15.73
CA ARG A 105 15.12 -35.88 17.05
C ARG A 105 15.39 -37.34 17.44
N PRO A 106 16.10 -37.63 18.55
CA PRO A 106 16.24 -39.00 19.06
C PRO A 106 14.90 -39.56 19.56
#